data_AF-A0A7S0GRS2-F1
#
_entry.id   AF-A0A7S0GRS2-F1
#
_cell.length_a   1.000
_cell.length_b   1.000
_cell.length_c   1.000
_cell.angle_alpha   90.00
_cell.angle_beta   90.00
_cell.angle_gamma   90.00
#
_symmetry.space_group_name_H-M   'P 1'
#
loop_
_entity.id
_entity.type
_entity.pdbx_description
1 polymer ?
#
loop_
_entity_poly.entity_id
_entity_poly.type
_entity_poly.pdbx_seq_one_letter_code
_entity_poly.pdbx_strand_id
1 'polypeptide(L)'
;PRIFRGPRAPPPPSPERGRRLMLVEERKKCYEARDAYFSCLDANGGRRHRRSLRKLYEKHCPPSWVKHFDKKREEDEKLRKLLEARSDADTKAGDASNAGK
;
A
#
# COMPACT_ATOMS: atom_id res chain seq x y z
N PRO A 1 30.69 -23.39 28.52
CA PRO A 1 30.45 -23.26 27.05
C PRO A 1 29.79 -21.92 26.69
N ARG A 2 30.59 -20.89 26.40
CA ARG A 2 30.11 -19.57 25.97
C ARG A 2 30.14 -19.49 24.44
N ILE A 3 28.96 -19.44 23.82
CA ILE A 3 28.81 -19.31 22.37
C ILE A 3 29.25 -17.90 21.97
N PHE A 4 30.43 -17.76 21.35
CA PHE A 4 30.91 -16.51 20.76
C PHE A 4 30.08 -16.23 19.49
N ARG A 5 29.03 -15.41 19.59
CA ARG A 5 28.36 -14.84 18.42
C ARG A 5 29.15 -13.61 18.01
N GLY A 6 29.91 -13.74 16.92
CA GLY A 6 30.69 -12.67 16.31
C GLY A 6 29.86 -11.44 15.90
N PRO A 7 30.51 -10.32 15.57
CA PRO A 7 29.84 -9.08 15.23
C PRO A 7 28.95 -9.27 14.00
N ARG A 8 27.68 -8.87 14.12
CA ARG A 8 26.76 -8.76 12.98
C ARG A 8 27.37 -7.83 11.96
N ALA A 9 27.54 -8.31 10.73
CA ALA A 9 27.93 -7.48 9.59
C ALA A 9 27.00 -6.26 9.50
N PRO A 10 27.55 -5.06 9.27
CA PRO A 10 26.73 -3.86 9.05
C PRO A 10 25.88 -4.04 7.79
N PRO A 11 24.63 -3.53 7.78
CA PRO A 11 23.78 -3.57 6.59
C PRO A 11 24.46 -2.81 5.43
N PRO A 12 24.25 -3.23 4.16
CA PRO A 12 24.86 -2.59 3.00
C PRO A 12 24.50 -1.09 2.94
N PRO A 13 25.42 -0.24 2.42
CA PRO A 13 25.27 1.20 2.45
C PRO A 13 23.98 1.64 1.76
N SER A 14 23.17 2.41 2.48
CA SER A 14 21.99 3.08 1.92
C SER A 14 22.44 4.12 0.90
N PRO A 15 21.88 4.15 -0.32
CA PRO A 15 22.26 5.14 -1.30
C PRO A 15 21.80 6.52 -0.84
N GLU A 16 22.76 7.42 -0.90
CA GLU A 16 22.88 8.70 -0.25
C GLU A 16 21.80 9.72 -0.64
N ARG A 17 21.68 10.78 0.18
CA ARG A 17 20.75 11.90 0.00
C ARG A 17 21.12 12.70 -1.24
N GLY A 18 20.27 12.66 -2.26
CA GLY A 18 20.28 13.58 -3.40
C GLY A 18 19.45 13.02 -4.54
N ARG A 19 18.25 13.59 -4.77
CA ARG A 19 17.26 13.21 -5.82
C ARG A 19 17.42 11.78 -6.39
N ARG A 20 16.97 10.77 -5.63
CA ARG A 20 16.85 9.38 -6.12
C ARG A 20 15.79 9.31 -7.21
N LEU A 21 16.18 9.44 -8.47
CA LEU A 21 15.45 8.82 -9.57
C LEU A 21 15.67 7.31 -9.43
N MET A 22 14.81 6.66 -8.63
CA MET A 22 14.75 5.21 -8.54
C MET A 22 14.86 4.59 -9.94
N LEU A 23 15.79 3.65 -10.12
CA LEU A 23 15.89 2.89 -11.37
C LEU A 23 14.52 2.25 -11.65
N VAL A 24 14.11 2.26 -12.92
CA VAL A 24 12.80 1.73 -13.35
C VAL A 24 12.62 0.29 -12.86
N GLU A 25 13.70 -0.48 -12.82
CA GLU A 25 13.72 -1.87 -12.35
C GLU A 25 13.47 -2.01 -10.84
N GLU A 26 14.07 -1.16 -10.01
CA GLU A 26 13.81 -1.16 -8.56
C GLU A 26 12.38 -0.73 -8.24
N ARG A 27 11.86 0.23 -9.01
CA ARG A 27 10.46 0.65 -8.92
C ARG A 27 9.51 -0.50 -9.27
N LYS A 28 9.81 -1.26 -10.32
CA LYS A 28 9.02 -2.42 -10.75
C LYS A 28 8.96 -3.48 -9.65
N LYS A 29 10.11 -3.80 -9.04
CA LYS A 29 10.19 -4.72 -7.89
C LYS A 29 9.39 -4.23 -6.68
N CYS A 30 9.40 -2.93 -6.38
CA CYS A 30 8.54 -2.40 -5.32
C CYS A 30 7.05 -2.62 -5.66
N TYR A 31 6.62 -2.30 -6.88
CA TYR A 31 5.23 -2.48 -7.27
C TYR A 31 4.77 -3.94 -7.22
N GLU A 32 5.62 -4.89 -7.64
CA GLU A 32 5.31 -6.32 -7.54
C GLU A 32 5.16 -6.78 -6.08
N ALA A 33 6.08 -6.38 -5.20
CA ALA A 33 6.00 -6.68 -3.77
C ALA A 33 4.76 -6.05 -3.11
N ARG A 34 4.41 -4.83 -3.55
CA ARG A 34 3.23 -4.10 -3.11
C ARG A 34 1.95 -4.84 -3.48
N ASP A 35 1.83 -5.25 -4.74
CA ASP A 35 0.65 -5.94 -5.25
C ASP A 35 0.47 -7.30 -4.57
N ALA A 36 1.56 -8.05 -4.38
CA ALA A 36 1.52 -9.30 -3.62
C ALA A 36 1.03 -9.08 -2.18
N TYR A 37 1.50 -8.02 -1.51
CA TYR A 37 1.06 -7.67 -0.16
C TYR A 37 -0.43 -7.29 -0.11
N PHE A 38 -0.91 -6.44 -1.03
CA PHE A 38 -2.31 -6.01 -1.05
C PHE A 38 -3.26 -7.12 -1.51
N SER A 39 -2.87 -7.91 -2.50
CA SER A 39 -3.63 -9.10 -2.91
C SER A 39 -3.78 -10.06 -1.72
N CYS A 40 -2.72 -10.27 -0.93
CA CYS A 40 -2.81 -11.05 0.30
C CYS A 40 -3.70 -10.41 1.38
N LEU A 41 -3.79 -9.08 1.45
CA LEU A 41 -4.68 -8.37 2.39
C LEU A 41 -6.15 -8.52 1.99
N ASP A 42 -6.46 -8.41 0.70
CA ASP A 42 -7.81 -8.54 0.15
C ASP A 42 -8.31 -9.98 0.26
N ALA A 43 -7.48 -10.97 -0.08
CA ALA A 43 -7.77 -12.39 0.07
C ALA A 43 -7.85 -12.87 1.54
N ASN A 44 -7.72 -11.97 2.53
CA ASN A 44 -7.70 -12.27 3.95
C ASN A 44 -6.66 -13.36 4.32
N GLY A 45 -5.53 -13.35 3.61
CA GLY A 45 -4.46 -14.34 3.73
C GLY A 45 -3.84 -14.35 5.14
N GLY A 46 -3.40 -15.54 5.57
CA GLY A 46 -2.93 -15.79 6.93
C GLY A 46 -1.90 -14.76 7.45
N ARG A 47 -2.04 -14.37 8.73
CA ARG A 47 -1.21 -13.32 9.38
C ARG A 47 0.30 -13.47 9.21
N ARG A 48 0.80 -14.71 9.05
CA ARG A 48 2.21 -15.00 8.76
C ARG A 48 2.64 -14.48 7.39
N HIS A 49 1.83 -14.73 6.36
CA HIS A 49 2.13 -14.33 4.98
C HIS A 49 2.14 -12.79 4.84
N ARG A 50 1.15 -12.12 5.46
CA ARG A 50 1.11 -10.65 5.58
C ARG A 50 2.41 -10.08 6.17
N ARG A 51 2.89 -10.62 7.29
CA ARG A 51 4.11 -10.12 7.95
C ARG A 51 5.37 -10.35 7.10
N SER A 52 5.44 -11.47 6.39
CA SER A 52 6.56 -11.76 5.48
C SER A 52 6.57 -10.82 4.28
N LEU A 53 5.42 -10.63 3.63
CA LEU A 53 5.28 -9.71 2.49
C LEU A 53 5.52 -8.25 2.89
N ARG A 54 5.06 -7.84 4.08
CA ARG A 54 5.36 -6.50 4.65
C ARG A 54 6.86 -6.26 4.78
N LYS A 55 7.60 -7.23 5.34
CA LYS A 55 9.07 -7.11 5.45
C LYS A 55 9.74 -7.03 4.07
N LEU A 56 9.22 -7.76 3.09
CA LEU A 56 9.73 -7.73 1.72
C LEU A 56 9.47 -6.35 1.08
N TYR A 57 8.27 -5.83 1.30
CA TYR A 57 7.83 -4.53 0.83
C TYR A 57 8.64 -3.38 1.44
N GLU A 58 8.92 -3.41 2.75
CA GLU A 58 9.79 -2.43 3.43
C GLU A 58 11.26 -2.54 3.02
N LYS A 59 11.71 -3.71 2.53
CA LYS A 59 13.07 -3.91 2.02
C LYS A 59 13.26 -3.40 0.60
N HIS A 60 12.28 -3.62 -0.28
CA HIS A 60 12.38 -3.24 -1.69
C HIS A 60 11.86 -1.84 -1.98
N CYS A 61 10.95 -1.33 -1.15
CA CYS A 61 10.33 -0.03 -1.37
C CYS A 61 10.83 1.02 -0.36
N PRO A 62 11.10 2.26 -0.79
CA PRO A 62 11.53 3.32 0.11
C PRO A 62 10.42 3.65 1.12
N PRO A 63 10.79 4.04 2.35
CA PRO A 63 9.82 4.29 3.43
C PRO A 63 8.84 5.42 3.11
N SER A 64 9.23 6.38 2.26
CA SER A 64 8.32 7.43 1.77
C SER A 64 7.20 6.87 0.89
N TRP A 65 7.49 5.86 0.07
CA TRP A 65 6.50 5.20 -0.77
C TRP A 65 5.58 4.32 0.08
N VAL A 66 6.13 3.52 1.00
CA VAL A 66 5.34 2.70 1.93
C VAL A 66 4.29 3.57 2.65
N LYS A 67 4.71 4.68 3.26
CA LYS A 67 3.82 5.65 3.92
C LYS A 67 2.76 6.21 2.97
N HIS A 68 3.14 6.54 1.73
CA HIS A 68 2.20 7.06 0.75
C HIS A 68 1.14 6.02 0.36
N PHE A 69 1.52 4.76 0.21
CA PHE A 69 0.59 3.69 -0.14
C PHE A 69 -0.35 3.29 1.01
N ASP A 70 0.15 3.23 2.24
CA ASP A 70 -0.70 3.03 3.43
C ASP A 70 -1.76 4.15 3.49
N LYS A 71 -1.33 5.41 3.39
CA LYS A 71 -2.24 6.56 3.39
C LYS A 71 -3.24 6.50 2.22
N LYS A 72 -2.77 6.16 1.01
CA LYS A 72 -3.62 6.02 -0.16
C LYS A 72 -4.74 5.01 0.05
N ARG A 73 -4.50 3.90 0.77
CA ARG A 73 -5.54 2.91 1.06
C ARG A 73 -6.59 3.44 2.03
N GLU A 74 -6.18 4.17 3.07
CA GLU A 74 -7.12 4.83 3.98
C GLU A 74 -7.96 5.88 3.25
N GLU A 75 -7.32 6.65 2.36
CA GLU A 75 -8.00 7.64 1.52
C GLU A 75 -8.97 6.98 0.54
N ASP A 76 -8.57 5.88 -0.11
CA ASP A 76 -9.40 5.14 -1.06
C ASP A 76 -10.61 4.49 -0.35
N GLU A 77 -10.42 3.90 0.83
CA GLU A 77 -11.51 3.35 1.64
C GLU A 77 -12.48 4.45 2.08
N LYS A 78 -11.95 5.58 2.56
CA LYS A 78 -12.76 6.74 2.93
C LYS A 78 -13.51 7.31 1.73
N LEU A 79 -12.84 7.44 0.59
CA LEU A 79 -13.43 7.94 -0.64
C LEU A 79 -14.52 7.00 -1.14
N ARG A 80 -14.29 5.69 -1.12
CA ARG A 80 -15.28 4.68 -1.48
C ARG A 80 -16.54 4.82 -0.64
N LYS A 81 -16.39 4.92 0.69
CA LYS A 81 -17.51 5.15 1.62
C LYS A 81 -18.25 6.46 1.36
N LEU A 82 -17.51 7.53 1.04
CA LEU A 82 -18.10 8.83 0.70
C LEU A 82 -18.85 8.81 -0.63
N LEU A 83 -18.31 8.10 -1.63
CA LEU A 83 -18.93 7.90 -2.92
C LEU A 83 -20.22 7.10 -2.78
N GLU A 84 -20.20 5.98 -2.06
CA GLU A 84 -21.39 5.17 -1.75
C GLU A 84 -22.49 6.06 -1.15
N ALA A 85 -22.17 6.81 -0.09
CA ALA A 85 -23.11 7.74 0.55
C ALA A 85 -23.60 8.87 -0.37
N ARG A 86 -22.81 9.30 -1.37
CA ARG A 86 -23.21 10.31 -2.35
C ARG A 86 -24.04 9.73 -3.49
N SER A 87 -23.75 8.52 -3.96
CA SER A 87 -24.55 7.83 -4.98
C SER A 87 -25.98 7.53 -4.52
N ASP A 88 -26.18 7.29 -3.22
CA ASP A 88 -27.52 7.18 -2.62
C ASP A 88 -28.30 8.51 -2.67
N ALA A 89 -27.60 9.66 -2.68
CA ALA A 89 -28.22 10.98 -2.75
C ALA A 89 -28.55 11.41 -4.20
N ASP A 90 -27.76 10.97 -5.18
CA ASP A 90 -27.97 11.30 -6.60
C ASP A 90 -29.17 10.55 -7.20
N THR A 91 -29.41 9.30 -6.76
CA THR A 91 -30.58 8.51 -7.19
C THR A 91 -31.91 9.12 -6.72
N LYS A 92 -31.90 10.06 -5.76
CA LYS A 92 -33.11 10.70 -5.22
C LYS A 92 -33.43 12.08 -5.82
N ALA A 93 -32.60 12.60 -6.73
CA ALA A 93 -32.85 13.87 -7.43
C ALA A 93 -33.38 13.67 -8.87
N GLY A 94 -33.43 12.44 -9.36
CA GLY A 94 -33.87 12.11 -10.73
C GLY A 94 -35.35 11.76 -10.92
N ASP A 95 -36.17 11.71 -9.86
CA ASP A 95 -37.60 11.36 -9.94
C ASP A 95 -38.49 12.51 -9.39
N ALA A 96 -38.44 13.66 -10.05
CA ALA A 96 -39.41 14.74 -9.85
C ALA A 96 -39.63 15.51 -11.16
N SER A 97 -39.73 14.81 -12.29
CA SER A 97 -39.98 15.41 -13.59
C SER A 97 -40.87 14.53 -14.49
N ASN A 98 -41.98 14.00 -13.97
CA ASN A 98 -43.17 13.79 -14.80
C ASN A 98 -44.46 13.66 -13.98
N ALA A 99 -45.06 14.79 -13.61
CA ALA A 99 -46.47 14.83 -13.20
C ALA A 99 -47.06 16.16 -13.70
N GLY A 100 -47.35 16.17 -15.00
CA GLY A 100 -47.98 17.29 -15.68
C GLY A 100 -48.76 16.79 -16.89
N LYS A 101 -49.93 16.21 -16.63
CA LYS A 101 -51.03 16.13 -17.60
C LYS A 101 -52.36 16.20 -16.87
#